data_AF-A0AAW2QV26-F1
#
_entry.id   AF-A0AAW2QV26-F1
#
_cell.length_a   1.000
_cell.length_b   1.000
_cell.length_c   1.000
_cell.angle_alpha   90.00
_cell.angle_beta   90.00
_cell.angle_gamma   90.00
#
_symmetry.space_group_name_H-M   'P 1'
#
loop_
_entity.id
_entity.type
_entity.pdbx_description
1 polymer ?
#
loop_
_entity_poly.entity_id
_entity_poly.type
_entity_poly.pdbx_seq_one_letter_code
_entity_poly.pdbx_strand_id
1 'polypeptide(L)'
;MAENFPWSYVHVGVELALDHKNSPFLRPDGDLVCAHNLEAHLHLLDGYQGRGERFVLNGRDYALVNKACDFLKDEFEVPPNWRQDHNKGMVKNKEGRWVQQERAVHDDHPGDMHHHLNKLGLPSRSNNI
;
A
#
# COMPACT_ATOMS: atom_id res chain seq x y z
N MET A 1 -35.86 10.54 -0.04
CA MET A 1 -35.71 10.06 1.35
C MET A 1 -35.36 8.59 1.26
N ALA A 2 -34.10 8.23 1.54
CA ALA A 2 -33.66 6.85 1.47
C ALA A 2 -34.23 6.10 2.68
N GLU A 3 -34.92 4.99 2.43
CA GLU A 3 -35.42 4.10 3.46
C GLU A 3 -34.25 3.45 4.22
N ASN A 4 -34.36 3.46 5.54
CA ASN A 4 -33.30 3.20 6.49
C ASN A 4 -33.09 1.69 6.67
N PHE A 5 -32.43 1.03 5.73
CA PHE A 5 -31.94 -0.33 5.95
C PHE A 5 -30.74 -0.30 6.89
N PRO A 6 -30.68 -1.12 7.96
CA PRO A 6 -29.58 -1.12 8.95
C PRO A 6 -28.21 -1.58 8.39
N TRP A 7 -28.14 -1.86 7.09
CA TRP A 7 -26.93 -2.25 6.35
C TRP A 7 -26.62 -1.29 5.19
N SER A 8 -27.23 -0.11 5.14
CA SER A 8 -26.94 0.88 4.10
C SER A 8 -25.64 1.63 4.38
N TYR A 9 -24.77 1.71 3.37
CA TYR A 9 -23.59 2.56 3.40
C TYR A 9 -23.94 3.92 2.80
N VAL A 10 -23.43 4.99 3.42
CA VAL A 10 -23.51 6.35 2.88
C VAL A 10 -22.11 6.94 2.78
N HIS A 11 -21.78 7.52 1.63
CA HIS A 11 -20.53 8.24 1.45
C HIS A 11 -20.60 9.60 2.17
N VAL A 12 -19.50 10.01 2.78
CA VAL A 12 -19.35 11.30 3.47
C VAL A 12 -18.12 12.04 2.93
N GLY A 13 -18.12 13.36 3.00
CA GLY A 13 -17.03 14.21 2.49
C GLY A 13 -17.27 14.70 1.05
N VAL A 14 -16.19 15.18 0.42
CA VAL A 14 -16.20 15.66 -0.97
C VAL A 14 -15.41 14.70 -1.84
N GLU A 15 -16.02 14.21 -2.90
CA GLU A 15 -15.39 13.29 -3.84
C GLU A 15 -14.39 14.02 -4.74
N LEU A 16 -13.20 13.43 -4.91
CA LEU A 16 -12.23 13.80 -5.93
C LEU A 16 -12.09 12.62 -6.90
N ALA A 17 -12.77 12.71 -8.04
CA ALA A 17 -12.71 11.68 -9.06
C ALA A 17 -11.39 11.73 -9.83
N LEU A 18 -10.69 10.59 -9.90
CA LEU A 18 -9.45 10.39 -10.66
C LEU A 18 -9.70 9.35 -11.76
N ASP A 19 -9.10 9.55 -12.93
CA ASP A 19 -9.17 8.61 -14.04
C ASP A 19 -7.75 8.31 -14.52
N HIS A 20 -7.36 7.03 -14.47
CA HIS A 20 -6.02 6.58 -14.86
C HIS A 20 -5.72 6.84 -16.33
N LYS A 21 -6.75 6.90 -17.18
CA LYS A 21 -6.62 7.14 -18.62
C LYS A 21 -6.10 8.54 -18.95
N ASN A 22 -6.14 9.47 -17.99
CA ASN A 22 -5.56 10.80 -18.15
C ASN A 22 -4.02 10.79 -18.07
N SER A 23 -3.44 9.78 -17.42
CA SER A 23 -1.99 9.66 -17.30
C SER A 23 -1.38 9.09 -18.59
N PRO A 24 -0.37 9.73 -19.19
CA PRO A 24 0.33 9.17 -20.34
C PRO A 24 1.21 7.97 -19.97
N PHE A 25 1.45 7.73 -18.68
CA PHE A 25 2.33 6.68 -18.17
C PHE A 25 1.63 5.34 -17.95
N LEU A 26 0.32 5.38 -17.68
CA LEU A 26 -0.45 4.21 -17.28
C LEU A 26 -1.06 3.51 -18.49
N ARG A 27 -1.20 2.19 -18.38
CA ARG A 27 -1.90 1.38 -19.36
C ARG A 27 -3.41 1.70 -19.35
N PRO A 28 -4.07 1.77 -20.52
CA PRO A 28 -5.52 2.04 -20.57
C PRO A 28 -6.35 0.85 -20.05
N ASP A 29 -5.81 -0.36 -20.11
CA ASP A 29 -6.42 -1.66 -19.79
C ASP A 29 -6.07 -2.18 -18.38
N GLY A 30 -6.11 -1.30 -17.38
CA GLY A 30 -5.85 -1.67 -15.97
C GLY A 30 -6.87 -2.68 -15.42
N ASP A 31 -6.38 -3.62 -14.60
CA ASP A 31 -7.20 -4.62 -13.90
C ASP A 31 -7.67 -4.14 -12.50
N LEU A 32 -8.35 -5.01 -11.75
CA LEU A 32 -8.81 -4.70 -10.39
C LEU A 32 -7.66 -4.41 -9.42
N VAL A 33 -6.49 -5.03 -9.61
CA VAL A 33 -5.32 -4.79 -8.76
C VAL A 33 -4.78 -3.39 -9.02
N CYS A 34 -4.71 -2.99 -10.29
CA CYS A 34 -4.35 -1.64 -10.71
C CYS A 34 -5.33 -0.59 -10.15
N ALA A 35 -6.64 -0.87 -10.21
CA ALA A 35 -7.68 0.01 -9.70
C ALA A 35 -7.63 0.19 -8.18
N HIS A 36 -7.06 -0.74 -7.43
CA HIS A 36 -6.86 -0.63 -5.97
C HIS A 36 -5.41 -0.28 -5.57
N ASN A 37 -4.54 0.01 -6.53
CA ASN A 37 -3.15 0.34 -6.23
C ASN A 37 -3.01 1.77 -5.67
N LEU A 38 -2.58 1.88 -4.42
CA LEU A 38 -2.32 3.18 -3.77
C LEU A 38 -1.27 4.01 -4.51
N GLU A 39 -0.20 3.40 -5.02
CA GLU A 39 0.86 4.10 -5.75
C GLU A 39 0.32 4.72 -7.05
N ALA A 40 -0.65 4.06 -7.70
CA ALA A 40 -1.35 4.60 -8.85
C ALA A 40 -2.25 5.79 -8.50
N HIS A 41 -2.95 5.75 -7.36
CA HIS A 41 -3.74 6.89 -6.88
C HIS A 41 -2.86 8.10 -6.56
N LEU A 42 -1.73 7.88 -5.89
CA LEU A 42 -0.77 8.95 -5.58
C LEU A 42 -0.14 9.53 -6.84
N HIS A 43 0.15 8.70 -7.85
CA HIS A 43 0.57 9.14 -9.17
C HIS A 43 -0.50 10.03 -9.84
N LEU A 44 -1.77 9.61 -9.77
CA LEU A 44 -2.87 10.38 -10.34
C LEU A 44 -3.10 11.71 -9.63
N LEU A 45 -2.98 11.72 -8.30
CA LEU A 45 -3.06 12.93 -7.49
C LEU A 45 -1.91 13.90 -7.79
N ASP A 46 -0.68 13.40 -7.90
CA ASP A 46 0.50 14.24 -8.18
C ASP A 46 0.36 14.99 -9.50
N GLY A 47 -0.17 14.31 -10.53
CA GLY A 47 -0.39 14.93 -11.84
C GLY A 47 -1.74 15.60 -12.05
N TYR A 48 -2.61 15.63 -11.05
CA TYR A 48 -3.95 16.21 -11.15
C TYR A 48 -3.89 17.74 -11.16
N GLN A 49 -4.37 18.35 -12.25
CA GLN A 49 -4.40 19.82 -12.42
C GLN A 49 -5.83 20.40 -12.37
N GLY A 50 -6.84 19.56 -12.21
CA GLY A 50 -8.25 19.96 -12.28
C GLY A 50 -9.05 19.12 -13.28
N ARG A 51 -10.37 19.29 -13.26
CA ARG A 51 -11.27 18.54 -14.13
C ARG A 51 -11.13 19.01 -15.59
N GLY A 52 -10.77 18.09 -16.48
CA GLY A 52 -10.58 18.38 -17.91
C GLY A 52 -9.22 18.99 -18.24
N GLU A 53 -8.40 19.26 -17.23
CA GLU A 53 -7.04 19.75 -17.42
C GLU A 53 -6.09 18.62 -17.77
N ARG A 54 -4.98 18.99 -18.42
CA ARG A 54 -3.94 18.03 -18.80
C ARG A 54 -3.24 17.48 -17.55
N PHE A 55 -2.93 16.19 -17.59
CA PHE A 55 -2.06 15.56 -16.59
C PHE A 55 -0.63 16.10 -16.67
N VAL A 56 -0.09 16.59 -15.54
CA VAL A 56 1.27 17.13 -15.45
C VAL A 56 1.93 16.64 -14.15
N LEU A 57 2.83 15.66 -14.27
CA LEU A 57 3.55 15.08 -13.13
C LEU A 57 4.42 16.13 -12.41
N ASN A 58 4.41 16.14 -11.08
CA ASN A 58 5.06 17.16 -10.25
C ASN A 58 6.00 16.56 -9.18
N GLY A 59 7.00 15.82 -9.65
CA GLY A 59 8.12 15.37 -8.82
C GLY A 59 7.99 13.96 -8.25
N ARG A 60 6.81 13.32 -8.32
CA ARG A 60 6.69 11.89 -8.01
C ARG A 60 7.29 11.03 -9.13
N ASP A 61 8.09 10.04 -8.77
CA ASP A 61 8.58 9.05 -9.73
C ASP A 61 7.46 8.07 -10.12
N TYR A 62 7.18 7.96 -11.41
CA TYR A 62 6.18 7.05 -11.96
C TYR A 62 6.53 5.58 -11.71
N ALA A 63 7.82 5.23 -11.54
CA ALA A 63 8.26 3.87 -11.28
C ALA A 63 7.65 3.27 -10.00
N LEU A 64 7.26 4.13 -9.04
CA LEU A 64 6.56 3.71 -7.82
C LEU A 64 5.23 3.00 -8.11
N VAL A 65 4.58 3.27 -9.25
CA VAL A 65 3.33 2.61 -9.63
C VAL A 65 3.52 1.09 -9.70
N ASN A 66 4.60 0.61 -10.31
CA ASN A 66 4.88 -0.83 -10.47
C ASN A 66 5.46 -1.50 -9.21
N LYS A 67 5.46 -0.81 -8.06
CA LYS A 67 5.96 -1.36 -6.79
C LYS A 67 5.31 -2.71 -6.45
N ALA A 68 4.00 -2.84 -6.68
CA ALA A 68 3.21 -4.04 -6.36
C ALA A 68 2.17 -4.40 -7.44
N CYS A 69 2.36 -3.92 -8.68
CA CYS A 69 1.52 -4.30 -9.82
C CYS A 69 2.29 -4.13 -11.14
N ASP A 70 1.59 -4.36 -12.26
CA ASP A 70 2.08 -4.15 -13.63
C ASP A 70 1.17 -3.16 -14.38
N PHE A 71 1.27 -1.86 -14.05
CA PHE A 71 0.30 -0.86 -14.55
C PHE A 71 0.92 0.22 -15.43
N LEU A 72 2.23 0.45 -15.34
CA LEU A 72 2.93 1.29 -16.30
C LEU A 72 2.94 0.63 -17.68
N LYS A 73 3.01 1.47 -18.73
CA LYS A 73 3.22 0.96 -20.08
C LYS A 73 4.64 0.38 -20.23
N ASP A 74 4.76 -0.66 -21.04
CA ASP A 74 6.04 -1.36 -21.30
C ASP A 74 7.13 -0.44 -21.85
N GLU A 75 6.76 0.63 -22.55
CA GLU A 75 7.69 1.62 -23.13
C GLU A 75 8.55 2.35 -22.08
N PHE A 76 8.16 2.32 -20.80
CA PHE A 76 8.93 2.91 -19.70
C PHE A 76 9.91 1.93 -19.03
N GLU A 77 9.92 0.65 -19.45
CA GLU A 77 10.88 -0.38 -19.02
C GLU A 77 11.01 -0.58 -17.49
N VAL A 78 9.96 -0.24 -16.72
CA VAL A 78 9.94 -0.45 -15.27
C VAL A 78 9.43 -1.86 -14.97
N PRO A 79 10.22 -2.74 -14.32
CA PRO A 79 9.79 -4.09 -14.02
C PRO A 79 8.52 -4.10 -13.16
N PRO A 80 7.56 -4.98 -13.45
CA PRO A 80 6.36 -5.13 -12.62
C PRO A 80 6.71 -5.73 -11.27
N ASN A 81 5.91 -5.40 -10.24
CA ASN A 81 6.03 -5.94 -8.89
C ASN A 81 7.47 -5.89 -8.34
N TRP A 82 8.18 -4.79 -8.62
CA TRP A 82 9.63 -4.75 -8.37
C TRP A 82 9.99 -4.75 -6.89
N ARG A 83 9.07 -4.36 -6.00
CA ARG A 83 9.37 -4.27 -4.57
C ARG A 83 9.53 -5.66 -3.97
N GLN A 84 10.78 -5.99 -3.66
CA GLN A 84 11.15 -7.17 -2.89
C GLN A 84 12.34 -6.83 -2.00
N ASP A 85 12.49 -7.53 -0.88
CA ASP A 85 13.70 -7.42 -0.09
C ASP A 85 14.85 -8.12 -0.81
N HIS A 86 16.08 -7.69 -0.55
CA HIS A 86 17.25 -8.34 -1.11
C HIS A 86 17.25 -9.83 -0.74
N ASN A 87 17.41 -10.71 -1.73
CA ASN A 87 17.26 -12.16 -1.59
C ASN A 87 15.95 -12.61 -0.92
N LYS A 88 14.86 -11.85 -1.10
CA LYS A 88 13.56 -12.09 -0.43
C LYS A 88 13.67 -12.14 1.11
N GLY A 89 14.62 -11.40 1.68
CA GLY A 89 14.86 -11.35 3.12
C GLY A 89 15.72 -12.49 3.66
N MET A 90 16.28 -13.36 2.81
CA MET A 90 17.21 -14.39 3.23
C MET A 90 18.59 -13.79 3.53
N VAL A 91 19.24 -14.28 4.57
CA VAL A 91 20.60 -13.88 4.97
C VAL A 91 21.51 -15.10 5.10
N LYS A 92 22.81 -14.93 4.87
CA LYS A 92 23.79 -16.01 5.11
C LYS A 92 24.21 -16.02 6.57
N ASN A 93 24.12 -17.17 7.22
CA ASN A 93 24.62 -17.36 8.58
C ASN A 93 26.14 -17.57 8.61
N LYS A 94 26.72 -17.77 9.81
CA LYS A 94 28.17 -17.97 10.01
C LYS A 94 28.71 -19.23 9.31
N GLU A 95 27.86 -20.23 9.09
CA GLU A 95 28.20 -21.44 8.33
C GLU A 95 27.98 -21.29 6.81
N GLY A 96 27.65 -20.08 6.33
CA GLY A 96 27.43 -19.79 4.91
C GLY A 96 26.08 -20.27 4.35
N ARG A 97 25.17 -20.78 5.19
CA ARG A 97 23.85 -21.25 4.80
C ARG A 97 22.86 -20.08 4.72
N TRP A 98 21.98 -20.11 3.73
CA TRP A 98 20.86 -19.17 3.64
C TRP A 98 19.79 -19.51 4.67
N VAL A 99 19.48 -18.57 5.55
CA VAL A 99 18.46 -18.71 6.59
C VAL A 99 17.50 -17.52 6.53
N GLN A 100 16.25 -17.75 6.93
CA GLN A 100 15.30 -16.67 7.14
C GLN A 100 15.67 -15.97 8.45
N GLN A 101 15.78 -14.63 8.43
CA GLN A 101 16.01 -13.88 9.65
C GLN A 101 14.78 -13.99 10.56
N GLU A 102 15.00 -14.24 11.85
CA GLU A 102 13.91 -14.14 12.82
C GLU A 102 13.34 -12.72 12.83
N ARG A 103 12.01 -12.61 12.83
CA ARG A 103 11.35 -11.31 12.95
C ARG A 103 11.80 -10.67 14.25
N ALA A 104 12.30 -9.44 14.18
CA ALA A 104 12.57 -8.65 15.37
C ALA A 104 11.28 -8.60 16.22
N VAL A 105 11.37 -9.02 17.48
CA VAL A 105 10.27 -8.85 18.43
C VAL A 105 10.22 -7.37 18.78
N HIS A 106 9.38 -6.63 18.07
CA HIS A 106 9.05 -5.27 18.43
C HIS A 106 7.87 -5.33 19.39
N ASP A 107 8.08 -4.96 20.65
CA ASP A 107 6.98 -4.76 21.59
C ASP A 107 6.44 -3.36 21.37
N ASP A 108 5.60 -3.22 20.34
CA ASP A 108 4.97 -1.95 19.93
C ASP A 108 3.80 -1.54 20.83
N HIS A 109 3.54 -2.30 21.89
CA HIS A 109 2.49 -1.97 22.82
C HIS A 109 2.95 -0.80 23.71
N PRO A 110 2.21 0.32 23.79
CA PRO A 110 2.43 1.28 24.86
C PRO A 110 2.42 0.57 26.22
N GLY A 111 3.30 0.98 27.13
CA GLY A 111 3.61 0.23 28.36
C GLY A 111 2.43 0.00 29.31
N ASP A 112 1.32 0.73 29.11
CA ASP A 112 0.06 0.57 29.83
C ASP A 112 -0.87 -0.51 29.23
N MET A 113 -0.59 -1.04 28.04
CA MET A 113 -1.47 -2.00 27.39
C MET A 113 -1.61 -3.30 28.20
N HIS A 114 -0.52 -3.76 28.82
CA HIS A 114 -0.56 -4.92 29.71
C HIS A 114 -1.51 -4.71 30.91
N HIS A 115 -1.61 -3.48 31.44
CA HIS A 115 -2.56 -3.13 32.50
C HIS A 115 -4.01 -3.17 32.02
N HIS A 116 -4.28 -2.66 30.81
CA HIS A 116 -5.60 -2.71 30.20
C HIS A 116 -6.05 -4.13 29.84
N LEU A 117 -5.14 -4.97 29.34
CA LEU A 117 -5.42 -6.38 29.03
C LEU A 117 -5.74 -7.18 30.30
N ASN A 118 -4.99 -6.95 31.40
CA ASN A 118 -5.28 -7.57 32.69
C ASN A 118 -6.65 -7.17 33.25
N LYS A 119 -7.08 -5.90 33.07
CA LYS A 119 -8.45 -5.47 33.45
C LYS A 119 -9.55 -6.17 32.67
N LEU A 120 -9.25 -6.63 31.45
CA LEU A 120 -10.16 -7.41 30.61
C LEU A 120 -10.07 -8.93 30.86
N GLY A 121 -9.21 -9.37 31.79
CA GLY A 121 -8.99 -10.79 32.08
C GLY A 121 -8.24 -11.56 30.99
N LEU A 122 -7.56 -10.85 30.08
CA LEU A 122 -6.80 -11.46 28.99
C LEU A 122 -5.35 -11.72 29.43
N PRO A 123 -4.76 -12.90 29.11
CA PRO A 123 -3.43 -13.24 29.54
C PRO A 123 -2.39 -12.36 28.84
N SER A 124 -1.60 -11.65 29.64
CA SER A 124 -0.40 -10.99 29.17
C SER A 124 0.69 -12.03 28.90
N ARG A 125 1.25 -12.09 27.69
CA ARG A 125 2.42 -12.95 27.40
C ARG A 125 3.62 -12.41 28.17
N SER A 126 3.95 -13.03 29.29
CA SER A 126 5.23 -12.80 29.97
C SER A 126 6.35 -13.36 29.10
N ASN A 127 7.15 -12.48 28.50
CA ASN A 127 8.43 -12.86 27.90
C ASN A 127 9.38 -13.30 29.03
N ASN A 128 9.43 -14.61 29.29
CA ASN A 128 10.56 -15.22 29.99
C ASN A 128 11.57 -15.66 28.93
N ILE A 129 12.65 -14.88 28.80
CA ILE A 129 13.95 -15.35 28.31
C ILE A 129 14.83 -15.53 29.54
#